data_AF-A0AAJ0U5B5-F1
#
_entry.id   AF-A0AAJ0U5B5-F1
#
_cell.length_a   1.000
_cell.length_b   1.000
_cell.length_c   1.000
_cell.angle_alpha   90.00
_cell.angle_beta   90.00
_cell.angle_gamma   90.00
#
_symmetry.space_group_name_H-M   'P 1'
#
loop_
_entity.id
_entity.type
_entity.pdbx_description
1 polymer ?
#
loop_
_entity_poly.entity_id
_entity_poly.type
_entity_poly.pdbx_seq_one_letter_code
_entity_poly.pdbx_strand_id
1 'polypeptide(L)'
;MRISPNQWDSLASVAPDVLAHRLFDILNEHVPESLEDDREVTVDAIAQQIKRARGYRLESEYEVSVYVLCALLLGDDFDERFPEAGKVLALDTAGRDKAQWLRSWTEVVFTTLNE
;
A
#
# COMPACT_ATOMS: atom_id res chain seq x y z
N MET A 1 11.90 30.26 -17.15
CA MET A 1 10.74 29.42 -16.82
C MET A 1 10.78 29.15 -15.32
N ARG A 2 9.80 29.61 -14.54
CA ARG A 2 9.74 29.43 -13.07
C ARG A 2 8.57 28.49 -12.78
N ILE A 3 8.87 27.29 -12.29
CA ILE A 3 7.87 26.29 -11.90
C ILE A 3 7.25 26.74 -10.57
N SER A 4 5.92 26.84 -10.50
CA SER A 4 5.19 27.27 -9.30
C SER A 4 5.09 26.13 -8.27
N PRO A 5 4.89 26.41 -6.97
CA PRO A 5 4.75 25.38 -5.94
C PRO A 5 3.69 24.31 -6.27
N ASN A 6 2.54 24.71 -6.80
CA ASN A 6 1.50 23.76 -7.21
C ASN A 6 1.93 22.86 -8.39
N GLN A 7 2.82 23.33 -9.28
CA GLN A 7 3.39 22.50 -10.35
C GLN A 7 4.44 21.52 -9.81
N TRP A 8 5.13 21.87 -8.71
CA TRP A 8 5.99 20.93 -7.99
C TRP A 8 5.16 19.83 -7.33
N ASP A 9 4.02 20.17 -6.73
CA ASP A 9 3.09 19.21 -6.15
C ASP A 9 2.49 18.28 -7.22
N SER A 10 2.14 18.81 -8.40
CA SER A 10 1.69 17.98 -9.53
C SER A 10 2.79 17.10 -10.12
N LEU A 11 4.08 17.45 -10.00
CA LEU A 11 5.18 16.56 -10.39
C LEU A 11 5.45 15.51 -9.31
N ALA A 12 5.29 15.86 -8.04
CA ALA A 12 5.40 14.95 -6.92
C ALA A 12 4.23 13.94 -6.86
N SER A 13 3.03 14.32 -7.33
CA SER A 13 1.85 13.44 -7.41
C SER A 13 1.97 12.37 -8.51
N VAL A 14 2.72 12.64 -9.58
CA VAL A 14 2.91 11.69 -10.70
C VAL A 14 3.61 10.39 -10.26
N ALA A 15 4.48 10.42 -9.25
CA ALA A 15 5.17 9.20 -8.78
C ALA A 15 4.25 8.22 -8.01
N PRO A 16 3.43 8.66 -7.04
CA PRO A 16 2.33 7.86 -6.48
C PRO A 16 1.36 7.34 -7.53
N ASP A 17 0.91 8.19 -8.46
CA ASP A 17 -0.15 7.84 -9.42
C ASP A 17 0.30 6.74 -10.39
N VAL A 18 1.54 6.80 -10.88
CA VAL A 18 2.11 5.75 -11.75
C VAL A 18 2.22 4.40 -11.02
N LEU A 19 2.65 4.41 -9.75
CA LEU A 19 2.71 3.20 -8.95
C LEU A 19 1.30 2.65 -8.67
N ALA A 20 0.34 3.54 -8.37
CA ALA A 20 -1.04 3.15 -8.11
C ALA A 20 -1.69 2.49 -9.33
N HIS A 21 -1.53 3.07 -10.53
CA HIS A 21 -2.02 2.46 -11.77
C HIS A 21 -1.38 1.10 -12.05
N ARG A 22 -0.05 0.98 -11.87
CA ARG A 22 0.64 -0.30 -12.10
C ARG A 22 0.20 -1.36 -11.09
N LEU A 23 0.02 -0.98 -9.83
CA LEU A 23 -0.52 -1.88 -8.81
C LEU A 23 -1.95 -2.31 -9.13
N PHE A 24 -2.80 -1.37 -9.55
CA PHE A 24 -4.14 -1.69 -10.04
C PHE A 24 -4.08 -2.73 -11.17
N ASP A 25 -3.25 -2.51 -12.19
CA ASP A 25 -3.16 -3.42 -13.33
C ASP A 25 -2.72 -4.83 -12.90
N ILE A 26 -1.74 -4.95 -12.00
CA ILE A 26 -1.28 -6.24 -11.43
C ILE A 26 -2.38 -6.91 -10.59
N LEU A 27 -3.07 -6.15 -9.75
CA LEU A 27 -4.14 -6.65 -8.90
C LEU A 27 -5.33 -7.12 -9.74
N ASN A 28 -5.70 -6.37 -10.77
CA ASN A 28 -6.78 -6.70 -11.68
C ASN A 28 -6.46 -7.95 -12.52
N GLU A 29 -5.18 -8.19 -12.83
CA GLU A 29 -4.73 -9.39 -13.53
C GLU A 29 -4.80 -10.65 -12.65
N HIS A 30 -4.41 -10.54 -11.37
CA HIS A 30 -4.24 -11.71 -10.50
C HIS A 30 -5.37 -11.95 -9.51
N VAL A 31 -6.10 -10.91 -9.11
CA VAL A 31 -7.14 -10.96 -8.07
C VAL A 31 -8.32 -10.03 -8.44
N PRO A 32 -8.96 -10.22 -9.61
CA PRO A 32 -10.01 -9.32 -10.09
C PRO A 32 -11.23 -9.27 -9.14
N GLU A 33 -11.50 -10.35 -8.40
CA GLU A 33 -12.61 -10.37 -7.42
C GLU A 33 -12.43 -9.41 -6.24
N SER A 34 -11.21 -8.96 -5.95
CA SER A 34 -10.93 -8.02 -4.86
C SER A 34 -11.12 -6.56 -5.29
N LEU A 35 -11.43 -6.30 -6.56
CA LEU A 35 -11.62 -4.97 -7.12
C LEU A 35 -13.10 -4.80 -7.50
N GLU A 36 -13.93 -4.44 -6.52
CA GLU A 36 -15.38 -4.29 -6.70
C GLU A 36 -15.80 -2.92 -7.28
N ASP A 37 -14.90 -1.93 -7.21
CA ASP A 37 -15.17 -0.53 -7.56
C ASP A 37 -14.69 -0.14 -8.96
N ASP A 38 -15.11 1.04 -9.42
CA ASP A 38 -14.58 1.66 -10.62
C ASP A 38 -13.04 1.80 -10.53
N ARG A 39 -12.38 1.71 -11.69
CA ARG A 39 -10.92 1.80 -11.79
C ARG A 39 -10.36 3.06 -11.16
N GLU A 40 -10.97 4.22 -11.40
CA GLU A 40 -10.47 5.49 -10.86
C GLU A 40 -10.59 5.51 -9.33
N VAL A 41 -11.70 5.01 -8.79
CA VAL A 41 -11.92 4.90 -7.34
C VAL A 41 -10.87 3.98 -6.70
N THR A 42 -10.60 2.84 -7.32
CA THR A 42 -9.61 1.87 -6.82
C THR A 42 -8.18 2.44 -6.88
N VAL A 43 -7.83 3.12 -7.98
CA VAL A 43 -6.52 3.77 -8.12
C VAL A 43 -6.33 4.84 -7.04
N ASP A 44 -7.36 5.65 -6.78
CA ASP A 44 -7.32 6.65 -5.71
C ASP A 44 -7.15 6.00 -4.32
N ALA A 45 -7.85 4.90 -4.06
CA ALA A 45 -7.69 4.14 -2.81
C ALA A 45 -6.26 3.61 -2.66
N ILE A 46 -5.70 3.00 -3.71
CA ILE A 46 -4.30 2.55 -3.73
C ILE A 46 -3.35 3.73 -3.49
N ALA A 47 -3.57 4.89 -4.12
CA ALA A 47 -2.75 6.08 -3.92
C ALA A 47 -2.76 6.56 -2.45
N GLN A 48 -3.91 6.49 -1.77
CA GLN A 48 -3.98 6.78 -0.33
C GLN A 48 -3.19 5.77 0.50
N GLN A 49 -3.26 4.48 0.16
CA GLN A 49 -2.46 3.46 0.87
C GLN A 49 -0.96 3.63 0.63
N ILE A 50 -0.54 4.01 -0.58
CA ILE A 50 0.86 4.38 -0.87
C ILE A 50 1.32 5.53 0.04
N LYS A 51 0.48 6.55 0.22
CA LYS A 51 0.78 7.69 1.10
C LYS A 51 0.92 7.27 2.56
N ARG A 52 0.03 6.39 3.06
CA ARG A 52 0.11 5.84 4.42
C ARG A 52 1.36 4.98 4.62
N ALA A 53 1.67 4.10 3.66
CA ALA A 53 2.90 3.29 3.66
C ALA A 53 4.16 4.17 3.81
N ARG A 54 4.24 5.27 3.04
CA ARG A 54 5.35 6.24 3.15
C ARG A 54 5.40 6.94 4.50
N GLY A 55 4.26 7.16 5.15
CA GLY A 55 4.20 7.62 6.54
C GLY A 55 4.93 6.71 7.53
N TYR A 56 4.98 5.41 7.24
CA TYR A 56 5.73 4.40 8.00
C TYR A 56 7.19 4.21 7.54
N ARG A 57 7.68 5.09 6.65
CA ARG A 57 9.00 5.01 6.01
C ARG A 57 9.20 3.76 5.14
N LEU A 58 8.12 3.31 4.48
CA LEU A 58 8.18 2.35 3.39
C LEU A 58 8.40 3.14 2.09
N GLU A 59 9.59 3.00 1.51
CA GLU A 59 10.02 3.88 0.41
C GLU A 59 10.23 3.13 -0.90
N SER A 60 10.68 1.88 -0.83
CA SER A 60 10.88 1.07 -2.03
C SER A 60 9.54 0.57 -2.59
N GLU A 61 9.51 0.35 -3.90
CA GLU A 61 8.32 -0.19 -4.57
C GLU A 61 7.86 -1.51 -3.92
N TYR A 62 8.79 -2.40 -3.59
CA TYR A 62 8.48 -3.66 -2.91
C TYR A 62 7.79 -3.42 -1.56
N GLU A 63 8.34 -2.53 -0.74
CA GLU A 63 7.80 -2.25 0.60
C GLU A 63 6.39 -1.67 0.55
N VAL A 64 6.18 -0.71 -0.37
CA VAL A 64 4.88 -0.09 -0.58
C VAL A 64 3.86 -1.11 -1.12
N SER A 65 4.24 -1.92 -2.09
CA SER A 65 3.38 -2.96 -2.66
C SER A 65 2.92 -3.96 -1.60
N VAL A 66 3.81 -4.39 -0.70
CA VAL A 66 3.43 -5.29 0.40
C VAL A 66 2.40 -4.63 1.32
N TYR A 67 2.59 -3.36 1.68
CA TYR A 67 1.62 -2.64 2.51
C TYR A 67 0.24 -2.54 1.84
N VAL A 68 0.22 -2.13 0.57
CA VAL A 68 -1.03 -2.00 -0.21
C VAL A 68 -1.76 -3.35 -0.32
N LEU A 69 -1.02 -4.43 -0.56
CA LEU A 69 -1.59 -5.78 -0.57
C LEU A 69 -2.19 -6.16 0.78
N CYS A 70 -1.53 -5.81 1.90
CA CYS A 70 -2.09 -6.06 3.23
C CYS A 70 -3.40 -5.27 3.44
N ALA A 71 -3.45 -4.01 3.01
CA ALA A 71 -4.67 -3.19 3.10
C ALA A 71 -5.82 -3.77 2.28
N LEU A 72 -5.56 -4.21 1.05
CA LEU A 72 -6.59 -4.83 0.21
C LEU A 72 -7.13 -6.12 0.82
N LEU A 73 -6.24 -6.92 1.39
CA LEU A 73 -6.57 -8.24 1.91
C LEU A 73 -7.24 -8.18 3.30
N LEU A 74 -6.85 -7.24 4.15
CA LEU A 74 -7.27 -7.18 5.56
C LEU A 74 -8.16 -5.97 5.88
N GLY A 75 -8.41 -5.11 4.90
CA GLY A 75 -9.13 -3.85 5.02
C GLY A 75 -8.19 -2.65 5.05
N ASP A 76 -8.67 -1.51 4.53
CA ASP A 76 -7.90 -0.28 4.39
C ASP A 76 -7.26 0.21 5.69
N ASP A 77 -7.85 -0.11 6.83
CA ASP A 77 -7.45 0.28 8.18
C ASP A 77 -6.76 -0.86 8.96
N PHE A 78 -6.21 -1.86 8.28
CA PHE A 78 -5.57 -3.02 8.92
C PHE A 78 -4.47 -2.63 9.92
N ASP A 79 -3.72 -1.58 9.63
CA ASP A 79 -2.62 -1.09 10.47
C ASP A 79 -3.12 -0.56 11.83
N GLU A 80 -4.37 -0.14 11.90
CA GLU A 80 -5.05 0.32 13.13
C GLU A 80 -5.87 -0.81 13.77
N ARG A 81 -6.52 -1.66 12.95
CA ARG A 81 -7.35 -2.78 13.42
C ARG A 81 -6.56 -3.95 13.98
N PHE A 82 -5.33 -4.17 13.49
CA PHE A 82 -4.44 -5.23 13.94
C PHE A 82 -3.26 -4.60 14.71
N PRO A 83 -3.31 -4.55 16.05
CA PRO A 83 -2.30 -3.86 16.86
C PRO A 83 -0.87 -4.34 16.62
N GLU A 84 -0.69 -5.61 16.25
CA GLU A 84 0.60 -6.20 15.90
C GLU A 84 1.21 -5.53 14.67
N ALA A 85 0.41 -5.33 13.62
CA ALA A 85 0.85 -4.66 12.40
C ALA A 85 1.23 -3.20 12.67
N GLY A 86 0.36 -2.46 13.37
CA GLY A 86 0.63 -1.08 13.77
C GLY A 86 1.91 -0.93 14.59
N LYS A 87 2.16 -1.84 15.55
CA LYS A 87 3.40 -1.84 16.34
C LYS A 87 4.65 -2.03 15.48
N VAL A 88 4.64 -2.98 14.55
CA VAL A 88 5.79 -3.24 13.67
C VAL A 88 6.05 -2.07 12.72
N LEU A 89 4.97 -1.51 12.16
CA LEU A 89 5.05 -0.33 11.30
C LEU A 89 5.63 0.89 12.02
N ALA A 90 5.34 1.04 13.32
CA ALA A 90 5.86 2.11 14.16
C ALA A 90 7.33 1.93 14.62
N LEU A 91 7.94 0.75 14.42
CA LEU A 91 9.35 0.53 14.80
C LEU A 91 10.30 1.40 13.97
N ASP A 92 11.38 1.88 14.60
CA ASP A 92 12.47 2.57 13.91
C ASP A 92 13.48 1.55 13.33
N THR A 93 13.00 0.73 12.40
CA THR A 93 13.79 -0.27 11.66
C THR A 93 13.70 -0.03 10.15
N ALA A 94 14.54 -0.72 9.38
CA ALA A 94 14.52 -0.63 7.93
C ALA A 94 13.15 -0.99 7.35
N GLY A 95 12.68 -0.23 6.36
CA GLY A 95 11.38 -0.48 5.70
C GLY A 95 11.27 -1.90 5.16
N ARG A 96 12.38 -2.45 4.63
CA ARG A 96 12.48 -3.84 4.17
C ARG A 96 12.12 -4.87 5.24
N ASP A 97 12.56 -4.67 6.48
CA ASP A 97 12.26 -5.59 7.58
C ASP A 97 10.79 -5.55 7.96
N LYS A 98 10.20 -4.34 7.97
CA LYS A 98 8.76 -4.15 8.19
C LYS A 98 7.94 -4.84 7.11
N ALA A 99 8.30 -4.63 5.84
CA ALA A 99 7.63 -5.26 4.71
C ALA A 99 7.75 -6.78 4.73
N GLN A 100 8.94 -7.31 5.03
CA GLN A 100 9.11 -8.75 5.16
C GLN A 100 8.24 -9.33 6.28
N TRP A 101 8.19 -8.67 7.44
CA TRP A 101 7.34 -9.08 8.53
C TRP A 101 5.86 -9.05 8.14
N LEU A 102 5.39 -7.94 7.53
CA LEU A 102 4.01 -7.80 7.09
C LEU A 102 3.60 -8.91 6.13
N ARG A 103 4.44 -9.21 5.13
CA ARG A 103 4.17 -10.29 4.17
C ARG A 103 3.99 -11.63 4.90
N SER A 104 4.95 -12.01 5.74
CA SER A 104 4.89 -13.29 6.46
C SER A 104 3.71 -13.36 7.42
N TRP A 105 3.38 -12.26 8.09
CA TRP A 105 2.25 -12.18 8.98
C TRP A 105 0.91 -12.31 8.22
N THR A 106 0.74 -11.61 7.10
CA THR A 106 -0.47 -11.70 6.27
C THR A 106 -0.67 -13.12 5.71
N GLU A 107 0.42 -13.79 5.28
CA GLU A 107 0.36 -15.21 4.87
C GLU A 107 -0.19 -16.12 5.99
N VAL A 108 0.23 -15.89 7.25
CA VAL A 108 -0.25 -16.66 8.41
C VAL A 108 -1.73 -16.36 8.72
N VAL A 109 -2.13 -15.09 8.68
CA VAL A 109 -3.52 -14.68 8.92
C VAL A 109 -4.46 -15.33 7.91
N PHE A 110 -4.12 -15.29 6.62
CA PHE A 110 -4.93 -15.92 5.57
C PHE A 110 -4.98 -17.43 5.67
N THR A 111 -3.86 -18.08 6.02
CA THR A 111 -3.84 -19.53 6.23
C THR A 111 -4.77 -19.92 7.38
N THR A 112 -4.79 -19.13 8.46
CA THR A 112 -5.60 -19.41 9.66
C THR A 112 -7.11 -19.18 9.43
N LEU A 113 -7.48 -18.25 8.53
CA LEU A 113 -8.88 -17.93 8.24
C LEU A 113 -9.53 -18.87 7.21
N ASN A 114 -8.73 -19.62 6.46
CA ASN A 114 -9.19 -20.57 5.44
C ASN A 114 -9.27 -22.03 5.95
N GLU A 115 -8.99 -22.27 7.23
CA GLU A 115 -9.20 -23.54 7.95
C GLU A 115 -10.48 -23.50 8.80
#